data_AF-A0A2J4YID8-F1
#
_entry.id   AF-A0A2J4YID8-F1
#
_cell.length_a   1.000
_cell.length_b   1.000
_cell.length_c   1.000
_cell.angle_alpha   90.00
_cell.angle_beta   90.00
_cell.angle_gamma   90.00
#
_symmetry.space_group_name_H-M   'P 1'
#
loop_
_entity.id
_entity.type
_entity.pdbx_description
1 polymer ?
#
loop_
_entity_poly.entity_id
_entity_poly.type
_entity_poly.pdbx_seq_one_letter_code
_entity_poly.pdbx_strand_id
1 'polypeptide(L)'
;MAIEEAFIMHRARQLYWQGYPPAEIARLMGINQNTIYSWKKRDEWDNTPPVQRVTTSIDARLVQLTGKDKKTGGDFKEIDLLTRQLKKLDNGTPATQPKKKIRKKQNFFSETQIAALRANIIDSLHWHQQGWFENHHHRNRAILKSRQIGATWYFAREALLRALSDEVKYKHQRNQIFLSASRRQAYQFRSFIRSAAEEV
;
A
#
# COMPACT_ATOMS: atom_id res chain seq x y z
N MET A 1 28.99 11.06 46.35
CA MET A 1 27.65 10.88 46.94
C MET A 1 26.52 11.17 45.93
N ALA A 2 26.44 12.36 45.32
CA ALA A 2 25.31 12.70 44.42
C ALA A 2 25.17 11.82 43.15
N ILE A 3 26.28 11.37 42.55
CA ILE A 3 26.26 10.54 41.33
C ILE A 3 25.73 9.12 41.62
N GLU A 4 26.10 8.57 42.77
CA GLU A 4 25.70 7.24 43.20
C GLU A 4 24.20 7.20 43.54
N GLU A 5 23.70 8.23 44.24
CA GLU A 5 22.28 8.39 44.53
C GLU A 5 21.44 8.52 43.24
N ALA A 6 21.92 9.27 42.24
CA ALA A 6 21.23 9.43 40.96
C ALA A 6 21.11 8.09 40.20
N PHE A 7 22.17 7.27 40.19
CA PHE A 7 22.15 5.95 39.58
C PHE A 7 21.15 5.01 40.28
N ILE A 8 21.17 5.01 41.61
CA ILE A 8 20.27 4.21 42.44
C ILE A 8 18.82 4.61 42.18
N MET A 9 18.51 5.91 42.17
CA MET A 9 17.18 6.42 41.89
C MET A 9 16.71 6.04 40.48
N HIS A 10 17.58 6.14 39.47
CA HIS A 10 17.27 5.74 38.10
C HIS A 10 16.90 4.25 38.02
N ARG A 11 17.64 3.39 38.72
CA ARG A 11 17.37 1.95 38.78
C ARG A 11 16.05 1.64 39.47
N ALA A 12 15.74 2.32 40.57
CA ALA A 12 14.46 2.19 41.27
C ALA A 12 13.27 2.57 40.37
N ARG A 13 13.40 3.67 39.60
CA ARG A 13 12.39 4.12 38.63
C ARG A 13 12.14 3.09 37.53
N GLN A 14 13.19 2.45 37.01
CA GLN A 14 13.04 1.38 36.02
C GLN A 14 12.26 0.18 36.55
N LEU A 15 12.58 -0.28 37.77
CA LEU A 15 11.85 -1.39 38.41
C LEU A 15 10.39 -1.02 38.63
N TYR A 16 10.10 0.22 39.01
CA TYR A 16 8.74 0.71 39.15
C TYR A 16 7.94 0.60 37.83
N TRP A 17 8.53 1.03 36.71
CA TRP A 17 7.88 0.92 35.40
C TRP A 17 7.78 -0.51 34.85
N GLN A 18 8.52 -1.46 35.42
CA GLN A 18 8.35 -2.90 35.15
C GLN A 18 7.16 -3.51 35.92
N GLY A 19 6.53 -2.76 36.83
CA GLY A 19 5.35 -3.18 37.59
C GLY A 19 5.62 -3.58 39.04
N TYR A 20 6.86 -3.46 39.52
CA TYR A 20 7.18 -3.76 40.93
C TYR A 20 6.61 -2.67 41.86
N PRO A 21 5.90 -3.05 42.95
CA PRO A 21 5.44 -2.08 43.93
C PRO A 21 6.63 -1.50 44.73
N PRO A 22 6.54 -0.25 45.25
CA PRO A 22 7.63 0.38 46.01
C PRO A 22 8.18 -0.46 47.18
N ALA A 23 7.33 -1.26 47.83
CA ALA A 23 7.73 -2.17 48.89
C ALA A 23 8.69 -3.28 48.41
N GLU A 24 8.48 -3.79 47.20
CA GLU A 24 9.30 -4.84 46.62
C GLU A 24 10.60 -4.28 46.06
N ILE A 25 10.55 -3.09 45.46
CA ILE A 25 11.75 -2.35 45.04
C ILE A 25 12.66 -2.07 46.24
N ALA A 26 12.09 -1.68 47.38
CA ALA A 26 12.82 -1.46 48.63
C ALA A 26 13.60 -2.71 49.05
N ARG A 27 12.95 -3.88 49.01
CA ARG A 27 13.56 -5.17 49.34
C ARG A 27 14.66 -5.56 48.34
N LEU A 28 14.40 -5.41 47.04
CA LEU A 28 15.33 -5.79 45.97
C LEU A 28 16.60 -4.94 45.97
N MET A 29 16.49 -3.66 46.32
CA MET A 29 17.60 -2.71 46.25
C MET A 29 18.26 -2.44 47.61
N GLY A 30 17.66 -2.91 48.72
CA GLY A 30 18.15 -2.63 50.07
C GLY A 30 17.98 -1.16 50.50
N ILE A 31 16.97 -0.46 49.98
CA ILE A 31 16.72 0.96 50.21
C ILE A 31 15.47 1.13 51.08
N ASN A 32 15.44 2.16 51.94
CA ASN A 32 14.25 2.48 52.71
C ASN A 32 13.05 2.77 51.79
N GLN A 33 11.92 2.12 52.05
CA GLN A 33 10.68 2.25 51.28
C GLN A 33 10.19 3.71 51.21
N ASN A 34 10.36 4.49 52.28
CA ASN A 34 9.96 5.91 52.32
C ASN A 34 10.77 6.75 51.32
N THR A 35 12.04 6.40 51.09
CA THR A 35 12.89 7.07 50.09
C THR A 35 12.35 6.84 48.68
N ILE A 36 11.91 5.62 48.37
CA ILE A 36 11.32 5.29 47.06
C ILE A 36 9.98 6.02 46.86
N TYR A 37 9.12 6.09 47.88
CA TYR A 37 7.89 6.89 47.81
C TYR A 37 8.18 8.39 47.62
N SER A 38 9.21 8.92 48.28
CA SER A 38 9.63 10.30 48.12
C SER A 38 10.06 10.59 46.67
N TRP A 39 10.90 9.73 46.08
CA TRP A 39 11.31 9.86 44.67
C TRP A 39 10.14 9.72 43.70
N LYS A 40 9.27 8.71 43.93
CA LYS A 40 8.08 8.48 43.13
C LYS A 40 7.18 9.73 43.08
N LYS A 41 7.00 10.38 44.22
CA LYS A 41 6.20 11.60 44.35
C LYS A 41 6.89 12.81 43.72
N ARG A 42 8.19 13.00 44.00
CA ARG A 42 8.96 14.16 43.52
C ARG A 42 9.08 14.20 42.00
N ASP A 43 9.32 13.04 41.38
CA ASP A 43 9.54 12.92 39.94
C ASP A 43 8.28 12.43 39.21
N GLU A 44 7.14 12.39 39.90
CA GLU A 44 5.82 12.03 39.37
C GLU A 44 5.81 10.78 38.47
N TRP A 45 6.36 9.66 38.96
CA TRP A 45 6.54 8.46 38.14
C TRP A 45 5.22 7.90 37.58
N ASP A 46 4.11 8.13 38.28
CA ASP A 46 2.76 7.75 37.85
C ASP A 46 2.30 8.53 36.60
N ASN A 47 2.64 9.82 36.54
CA ASN A 47 2.21 10.74 35.48
C ASN A 47 3.07 10.66 34.23
N THR A 48 4.19 9.93 34.26
CA THR A 48 5.08 9.80 33.09
C THR A 48 4.33 9.07 31.95
N PRO A 49 4.18 9.65 30.74
CA PRO A 49 3.52 9.01 29.62
C PRO A 49 4.20 7.68 29.21
N PRO A 50 3.46 6.63 28.83
CA PRO A 50 4.04 5.35 28.41
C PRO A 50 5.08 5.47 27.29
N VAL A 51 4.87 6.37 26.33
CA VAL A 51 5.82 6.66 25.24
C VAL A 51 7.17 7.11 25.81
N GLN A 52 7.17 8.02 26.78
CA GLN A 52 8.39 8.52 27.40
C GLN A 52 9.13 7.44 28.20
N ARG A 53 8.39 6.55 28.89
CA ARG A 53 8.98 5.38 29.60
C ARG A 53 9.68 4.43 28.64
N VAL A 54 9.03 4.12 27.52
CA VAL A 54 9.56 3.24 26.46
C VAL A 54 10.77 3.87 25.78
N THR A 55 10.70 5.15 25.40
CA THR A 55 11.81 5.90 24.81
C THR A 55 13.04 5.90 25.70
N THR A 56 12.87 6.15 27.00
CA THR A 56 13.98 6.13 27.98
C THR A 56 14.63 4.75 28.09
N SER A 57 13.82 3.68 28.00
CA SER A 57 14.31 2.30 28.06
C SER A 57 15.05 1.90 26.78
N ILE A 58 14.55 2.31 25.61
CA ILE A 58 15.20 2.11 24.31
C ILE A 58 16.53 2.85 24.26
N ASP A 59 16.59 4.10 24.72
CA ASP A 59 17.80 4.91 24.74
C ASP A 59 18.89 4.27 25.63
N ALA A 60 18.54 3.89 26.86
CA ALA A 60 19.46 3.20 27.76
C ALA A 60 20.03 1.90 27.15
N ARG A 61 19.20 1.14 26.43
CA ARG A 61 19.64 -0.09 25.76
C ARG A 61 20.54 0.19 24.55
N LEU A 62 20.24 1.22 23.77
CA LEU A 62 21.08 1.66 22.66
C LEU A 62 22.48 2.06 23.15
N VAL A 63 22.58 2.84 24.23
CA VAL A 63 23.87 3.23 24.84
C VAL A 63 24.69 2.01 25.26
N GLN A 64 24.06 1.00 25.87
CA GLN A 64 24.75 -0.25 26.22
C GLN A 64 25.27 -1.01 25.00
N LEU A 65 24.46 -1.12 23.94
CA LEU A 65 24.82 -1.86 22.73
C LEU A 65 25.91 -1.14 21.93
N THR A 66 25.87 0.20 21.87
CA THR A 66 26.88 1.00 21.18
C THR A 66 28.21 1.00 21.93
N GLY A 67 28.18 0.96 23.27
CA GLY A 67 29.37 0.91 24.13
C GLY A 67 30.09 -0.45 24.22
N LYS A 68 29.55 -1.53 23.65
CA LYS A 68 30.23 -2.84 23.62
C LYS A 68 31.52 -2.81 22.79
N ASP A 69 32.63 -3.32 23.35
CA ASP A 69 33.94 -3.44 22.67
C ASP A 69 33.91 -4.38 21.46
N LYS A 70 33.28 -5.55 21.61
CA LYS A 70 33.10 -6.54 20.53
C LYS A 70 31.61 -6.73 20.24
N LYS A 71 31.16 -6.25 19.08
CA LYS A 71 29.77 -6.35 18.64
C LYS A 71 29.56 -7.60 17.79
N THR A 72 28.47 -8.31 18.07
CA THR A 72 28.03 -9.47 17.29
C THR A 72 27.04 -9.04 16.20
N GLY A 73 26.78 -9.92 15.22
CA GLY A 73 25.72 -9.68 14.22
C GLY A 73 24.33 -9.49 14.84
N GLY A 74 24.07 -10.14 15.97
CA GLY A 74 22.85 -9.94 16.76
C GLY A 74 22.75 -8.54 17.34
N ASP A 75 23.86 -8.01 17.89
CA ASP A 75 23.91 -6.66 18.45
C ASP A 75 23.61 -5.59 17.39
N PHE A 76 24.17 -5.72 16.18
CA PHE A 76 23.87 -4.81 15.07
C PHE A 76 22.39 -4.82 14.66
N LYS A 77 21.77 -6.00 14.65
CA LYS A 77 20.34 -6.15 14.34
C LYS A 77 19.45 -5.54 15.43
N GLU A 78 19.85 -5.70 16.69
CA GLU A 78 19.14 -5.11 17.84
C GLU A 78 19.23 -3.58 17.80
N ILE A 79 20.42 -3.00 17.55
CA ILE A 79 20.61 -1.56 17.36
C ILE A 79 19.69 -1.05 16.25
N ASP A 80 19.72 -1.67 15.07
CA ASP A 80 18.90 -1.27 13.93
C ASP A 80 17.39 -1.34 14.22
N LEU A 81 16.94 -2.37 14.95
CA LEU A 81 15.55 -2.49 15.38
C LEU A 81 15.15 -1.39 16.38
N LEU A 82 15.98 -1.15 17.40
CA LEU A 82 15.74 -0.16 18.44
C LEU A 82 15.75 1.27 17.87
N THR A 83 16.70 1.59 16.98
CA THR A 83 16.75 2.90 16.31
C THR A 83 15.52 3.14 15.43
N ARG A 84 15.00 2.11 14.75
CA ARG A 84 13.73 2.22 14.00
C ARG A 84 12.52 2.44 14.89
N GLN A 85 12.47 1.77 16.05
CA GLN A 85 11.39 1.97 17.02
C GLN A 85 11.44 3.39 17.59
N LEU A 86 12.63 3.89 17.94
CA LEU A 86 12.82 5.25 18.42
C LEU A 86 12.33 6.29 17.40
N LYS A 87 12.70 6.14 16.12
CA LYS A 87 12.18 7.01 15.02
C LYS A 87 10.66 6.99 14.89
N LYS A 88 10.00 5.88 15.20
CA LYS A 88 8.53 5.79 15.18
C LYS A 88 7.89 6.53 16.36
N LEU A 89 8.56 6.56 17.50
CA LEU A 89 8.08 7.21 18.72
C LEU A 89 8.37 8.72 18.75
N ASP A 90 9.50 9.16 18.19
CA ASP A 90 9.92 10.57 18.11
C ASP A 90 9.12 11.38 17.08
N ASN A 91 8.52 10.71 16.10
CA ASN A 91 7.56 11.33 15.19
C ASN A 91 6.25 11.65 15.94
N GLY A 92 6.24 12.73 16.72
CA GLY A 92 5.05 13.41 17.25
C GLY A 92 4.13 13.99 16.17
N THR A 93 4.37 13.68 14.90
CA THR A 93 3.41 13.87 13.81
C THR A 93 2.57 12.62 13.65
N PRO A 94 1.23 12.73 13.49
CA PRO A 94 0.34 11.59 13.37
C PRO A 94 0.93 10.62 12.37
N ALA A 95 1.11 9.36 12.82
CA ALA A 95 1.58 8.24 12.02
C ALA A 95 1.20 8.50 10.57
N THR A 96 2.20 8.76 9.71
CA THR A 96 1.96 9.13 8.31
C THR A 96 0.94 8.14 7.82
N GLN A 97 -0.32 8.57 7.67
CA GLN A 97 -1.38 7.69 7.21
C GLN A 97 -0.79 7.07 5.96
N PRO A 98 -0.73 5.74 5.85
CA PRO A 98 -0.06 5.11 4.72
C PRO A 98 -0.63 5.79 3.49
N LYS A 99 0.18 6.59 2.78
CA LYS A 99 -0.29 7.45 1.68
C LYS A 99 -1.23 6.57 0.90
N LYS A 100 -2.54 6.87 0.91
CA LYS A 100 -3.54 6.00 0.26
C LYS A 100 -2.98 5.78 -1.13
N LYS A 101 -2.47 4.57 -1.40
CA LYS A 101 -1.96 4.25 -2.73
C LYS A 101 -3.20 4.38 -3.58
N ILE A 102 -3.32 5.50 -4.28
CA ILE A 102 -4.38 5.70 -5.27
C ILE A 102 -4.13 4.57 -6.24
N ARG A 103 -4.93 3.51 -6.12
CA ARG A 103 -4.84 2.37 -7.02
C ARG A 103 -5.19 2.93 -8.39
N LYS A 104 -4.20 3.03 -9.26
CA LYS A 104 -4.43 3.38 -10.66
C LYS A 104 -5.47 2.38 -11.16
N LYS A 105 -6.62 2.89 -11.60
CA LYS A 105 -7.68 2.04 -12.16
C LYS A 105 -7.06 1.35 -13.39
N GLN A 106 -6.95 0.03 -13.35
CA GLN A 106 -6.42 -0.74 -14.48
C GLN A 106 -7.39 -0.63 -15.65
N ASN A 107 -6.86 -0.45 -16.87
CA ASN A 107 -7.65 -0.37 -18.11
C ASN A 107 -8.77 0.68 -18.04
N PHE A 108 -8.47 1.84 -17.46
CA PHE A 108 -9.40 2.96 -17.35
C PHE A 108 -9.29 3.89 -18.54
N PHE A 109 -10.43 4.25 -19.13
CA PHE A 109 -10.56 5.27 -20.15
C PHE A 109 -11.39 6.43 -19.60
N SER A 110 -10.96 7.66 -19.82
CA SER A 110 -11.81 8.84 -19.60
C SER A 110 -12.84 8.97 -20.73
N GLU A 111 -13.93 9.71 -20.49
CA GLU A 111 -14.94 10.01 -21.52
C GLU A 111 -14.31 10.68 -22.75
N THR A 112 -13.32 11.55 -22.55
CA THR A 112 -12.56 12.18 -23.63
C THR A 112 -11.76 11.18 -24.46
N GLN A 113 -11.13 10.18 -23.81
CA GLN A 113 -10.42 9.11 -24.50
C GLN A 113 -11.38 8.20 -25.26
N ILE A 114 -12.55 7.89 -24.71
CA ILE A 114 -13.57 7.09 -25.40
C ILE A 114 -14.07 7.82 -26.66
N ALA A 115 -14.32 9.13 -26.56
CA ALA A 115 -14.74 9.94 -27.71
C ALA A 115 -13.66 10.01 -28.79
N ALA A 116 -12.39 10.25 -28.40
CA ALA A 116 -11.25 10.26 -29.33
C ALA A 116 -11.06 8.88 -30.00
N LEU A 117 -11.16 7.80 -29.23
CA LEU A 117 -11.05 6.44 -29.74
C LEU A 117 -12.14 6.13 -30.76
N ARG A 118 -13.38 6.54 -30.47
CA ARG A 118 -14.52 6.38 -31.40
C ARG A 118 -14.29 7.13 -32.70
N ALA A 119 -13.85 8.38 -32.64
CA ALA A 119 -13.55 9.18 -33.82
C ALA A 119 -12.44 8.53 -34.67
N ASN A 120 -11.29 8.22 -34.05
CA ASN A 120 -10.15 7.60 -34.73
C ASN A 120 -10.54 6.28 -35.42
N ILE A 121 -11.37 5.45 -34.78
CA ILE A 121 -11.82 4.18 -35.37
C ILE A 121 -12.73 4.44 -36.58
N ILE A 122 -13.73 5.31 -36.46
CA ILE A 122 -14.70 5.57 -37.53
C ILE A 122 -14.00 6.18 -38.76
N ASP A 123 -13.11 7.15 -38.54
CA ASP A 123 -12.40 7.86 -39.60
C ASP A 123 -11.42 6.94 -40.36
N SER A 124 -10.92 5.88 -39.71
CA SER A 124 -10.01 4.91 -40.32
C SER A 124 -10.71 3.73 -41.00
N LEU A 125 -12.05 3.65 -40.97
CA LEU A 125 -12.78 2.55 -41.59
C LEU A 125 -12.75 2.62 -43.12
N HIS A 126 -12.38 1.51 -43.75
CA HIS A 126 -12.63 1.31 -45.17
C HIS A 126 -14.13 1.19 -45.46
N TRP A 127 -14.54 1.47 -46.69
CA TRP A 127 -15.96 1.46 -47.12
C TRP A 127 -16.72 0.17 -46.71
N HIS A 128 -16.11 -1.00 -46.85
CA HIS A 128 -16.75 -2.28 -46.47
C HIS A 128 -16.89 -2.46 -44.96
N GLN A 129 -15.98 -1.87 -44.19
CA GLN A 129 -16.02 -1.85 -42.73
C GLN A 129 -17.04 -0.84 -42.20
N GLN A 130 -17.23 0.29 -42.91
CA GLN A 130 -18.31 1.25 -42.62
C GLN A 130 -19.67 0.55 -42.72
N GLY A 131 -19.88 -0.26 -43.76
CA GLY A 131 -21.09 -1.08 -43.86
C GLY A 131 -21.28 -2.04 -42.69
N TRP A 132 -20.21 -2.65 -42.15
CA TRP A 132 -20.32 -3.44 -40.92
C TRP A 132 -20.68 -2.58 -39.71
N PHE A 133 -20.10 -1.37 -39.62
CA PHE A 133 -20.33 -0.44 -38.52
C PHE A 133 -21.77 0.07 -38.51
N GLU A 134 -22.32 0.49 -39.63
CA GLU A 134 -23.73 0.92 -39.72
C GLU A 134 -24.69 -0.17 -39.24
N ASN A 135 -24.35 -1.43 -39.48
CA ASN A 135 -25.15 -2.60 -39.11
C ASN A 135 -24.86 -3.14 -37.70
N HIS A 136 -23.99 -2.51 -36.88
CA HIS A 136 -23.59 -3.02 -35.56
C HIS A 136 -24.74 -3.16 -34.53
N HIS A 137 -25.83 -2.44 -34.76
CA HIS A 137 -27.02 -2.44 -33.93
C HIS A 137 -27.81 -3.75 -34.01
N HIS A 138 -27.65 -4.53 -35.08
CA HIS A 138 -28.25 -5.86 -35.18
C HIS A 138 -27.68 -6.81 -34.13
N ARG A 139 -28.58 -7.47 -33.38
CA ARG A 139 -28.20 -8.43 -32.33
C ARG A 139 -27.34 -9.58 -32.86
N ASN A 140 -27.71 -10.13 -34.02
CA ASN A 140 -27.03 -11.23 -34.68
C ASN A 140 -26.62 -10.77 -36.08
N ARG A 141 -25.35 -11.01 -36.46
CA ARG A 141 -24.84 -10.75 -37.80
C ARG A 141 -24.06 -11.98 -38.29
N ALA A 142 -24.44 -12.51 -39.46
CA ALA A 142 -23.70 -13.54 -40.16
C ALA A 142 -23.01 -12.91 -41.37
N ILE A 143 -21.68 -12.91 -41.38
CA ILE A 143 -20.89 -12.14 -42.35
C ILE A 143 -20.05 -13.10 -43.17
N LEU A 144 -20.39 -13.22 -44.46
CA LEU A 144 -19.52 -13.84 -45.45
C LEU A 144 -18.50 -12.80 -45.91
N LYS A 145 -17.21 -13.15 -45.84
CA LYS A 145 -16.13 -12.21 -46.11
C LYS A 145 -14.98 -12.86 -46.86
N SER A 146 -14.26 -12.07 -47.65
CA SER A 146 -13.01 -12.48 -48.31
C SER A 146 -11.81 -12.47 -47.34
N ARG A 147 -10.69 -13.07 -47.76
CA ARG A 147 -9.45 -13.05 -46.95
C ARG A 147 -8.79 -11.68 -47.03
N GLN A 148 -8.00 -11.35 -46.00
CA GLN A 148 -7.11 -10.16 -45.97
C GLN A 148 -7.81 -8.78 -46.05
N ILE A 149 -9.10 -8.68 -45.74
CA ILE A 149 -9.82 -7.38 -45.72
C ILE A 149 -9.87 -6.69 -44.34
N GLY A 150 -8.98 -7.05 -43.42
CA GLY A 150 -8.90 -6.43 -42.09
C GLY A 150 -10.05 -6.77 -41.13
N ALA A 151 -10.75 -7.90 -41.32
CA ALA A 151 -11.90 -8.27 -40.46
C ALA A 151 -11.53 -8.37 -38.97
N THR A 152 -10.42 -9.04 -38.64
CA THR A 152 -9.96 -9.18 -37.24
C THR A 152 -9.66 -7.83 -36.60
N TRP A 153 -9.04 -6.91 -37.36
CA TRP A 153 -8.75 -5.55 -36.90
C TRP A 153 -10.04 -4.78 -36.60
N TYR A 154 -11.01 -4.84 -37.50
CA TYR A 154 -12.30 -4.17 -37.35
C TYR A 154 -13.09 -4.69 -36.14
N PHE A 155 -13.32 -6.01 -36.06
CA PHE A 155 -14.15 -6.60 -35.00
C PHE A 155 -13.50 -6.50 -33.62
N ALA A 156 -12.17 -6.44 -33.53
CA ALA A 156 -11.48 -6.15 -32.29
C ALA A 156 -11.81 -4.73 -31.77
N ARG A 157 -11.81 -3.75 -32.67
CA ARG A 157 -12.10 -2.34 -32.36
C ARG A 157 -13.57 -2.10 -32.04
N GLU A 158 -14.47 -2.69 -32.81
CA GLU A 158 -15.91 -2.64 -32.54
C GLU A 158 -16.25 -3.24 -31.16
N ALA A 159 -15.64 -4.37 -30.81
CA ALA A 159 -15.82 -4.98 -29.49
C ALA A 159 -15.30 -4.08 -28.36
N LEU A 160 -14.16 -3.40 -28.55
CA LEU A 160 -13.64 -2.43 -27.59
C LEU A 160 -14.62 -1.27 -27.39
N LEU A 161 -15.14 -0.68 -28.47
CA LEU A 161 -16.16 0.38 -28.38
C LEU A 161 -17.43 -0.10 -27.66
N ARG A 162 -17.91 -1.32 -27.94
CA ARG A 162 -19.06 -1.90 -27.24
C ARG A 162 -18.79 -2.14 -25.75
N ALA A 163 -17.57 -2.56 -25.40
CA ALA A 163 -17.18 -2.75 -24.00
C ALA A 163 -17.12 -1.42 -23.22
N LEU A 164 -16.79 -0.33 -23.91
CA LEU A 164 -16.71 1.02 -23.35
C LEU A 164 -18.03 1.81 -23.44
N SER A 165 -19.03 1.31 -24.19
CA SER A 165 -20.31 1.98 -24.36
C SER A 165 -21.14 2.01 -23.08
N ASP A 166 -21.78 3.16 -22.84
CA ASP A 166 -22.76 3.35 -21.78
C ASP A 166 -24.19 2.99 -22.19
N GLU A 167 -24.42 2.70 -23.47
CA GLU A 167 -25.73 2.38 -24.06
C GLU A 167 -26.16 0.93 -23.78
N VAL A 168 -26.22 0.57 -22.50
CA VAL A 168 -26.38 -0.81 -22.08
C VAL A 168 -27.33 -0.90 -20.88
N LYS A 169 -28.41 -1.70 -21.01
CA LYS A 169 -29.40 -1.88 -19.94
C LYS A 169 -28.80 -2.56 -18.71
N TYR A 170 -27.89 -3.51 -18.90
CA TYR A 170 -27.24 -4.24 -17.82
C TYR A 170 -25.73 -4.33 -18.02
N LYS A 171 -24.94 -4.06 -16.97
CA LYS A 171 -23.46 -4.05 -17.02
C LYS A 171 -22.82 -5.30 -17.67
N HIS A 172 -23.42 -6.48 -17.49
CA HIS A 172 -22.89 -7.73 -18.04
C HIS A 172 -22.91 -7.78 -19.58
N GLN A 173 -23.72 -6.98 -20.26
CA GLN A 173 -23.78 -6.95 -21.72
C GLN A 173 -22.56 -6.24 -22.34
N ARG A 174 -21.73 -5.56 -21.52
CA ARG A 174 -20.42 -5.04 -21.93
C ARG A 174 -19.36 -6.14 -22.10
N ASN A 175 -19.57 -7.30 -21.49
CA ASN A 175 -18.62 -8.41 -21.57
C ASN A 175 -18.59 -8.96 -23.00
N GLN A 176 -17.44 -8.83 -23.66
CA GLN A 176 -17.22 -9.35 -25.02
C GLN A 176 -16.46 -10.67 -24.96
N ILE A 177 -16.83 -11.60 -25.85
CA ILE A 177 -16.18 -12.91 -25.96
C ILE A 177 -15.79 -13.13 -27.42
N PHE A 178 -14.57 -13.60 -27.65
CA PHE A 178 -14.11 -14.05 -28.96
C PHE A 178 -13.95 -15.56 -28.96
N LEU A 179 -14.74 -16.24 -29.78
CA LEU A 179 -14.62 -17.67 -30.05
C LEU A 179 -14.01 -17.86 -31.43
N SER A 180 -13.00 -18.72 -31.52
CA SER A 180 -12.30 -19.01 -32.77
C SER A 180 -11.87 -20.47 -32.80
N ALA A 181 -11.48 -20.96 -33.98
CA ALA A 181 -11.03 -22.35 -34.14
C ALA A 181 -9.76 -22.67 -33.34
N SER A 182 -8.95 -21.66 -32.99
CA SER A 182 -7.78 -21.83 -32.14
C SER A 182 -7.60 -20.69 -31.14
N ARG A 183 -6.97 -21.00 -30.00
CA ARG A 183 -6.60 -20.01 -28.97
C ARG A 183 -5.69 -18.91 -29.53
N ARG A 184 -4.76 -19.28 -30.42
CA ARG A 184 -3.83 -18.32 -31.07
C ARG A 184 -4.59 -17.29 -31.90
N GLN A 185 -5.60 -17.70 -32.66
CA GLN A 185 -6.44 -16.79 -33.44
C GLN A 185 -7.25 -15.86 -32.53
N ALA A 186 -7.85 -16.38 -31.45
CA ALA A 186 -8.55 -15.55 -30.48
C ALA A 186 -7.63 -14.48 -29.86
N TYR A 187 -6.36 -14.81 -29.59
CA TYR A 187 -5.39 -13.84 -29.07
C TYR A 187 -4.95 -12.74 -30.03
N GLN A 188 -5.16 -12.89 -31.34
CA GLN A 188 -4.94 -11.79 -32.27
C GLN A 188 -5.90 -10.62 -31.99
N PHE A 189 -7.16 -10.90 -31.66
CA PHE A 189 -8.12 -9.87 -31.25
C PHE A 189 -7.65 -9.08 -30.03
N ARG A 190 -7.08 -9.78 -29.04
CA ARG A 190 -6.51 -9.14 -27.84
C ARG A 190 -5.36 -8.19 -28.21
N SER A 191 -4.50 -8.56 -29.15
CA SER A 191 -3.42 -7.70 -29.61
C SER A 191 -3.96 -6.43 -30.25
N PHE A 192 -4.95 -6.54 -31.14
CA PHE A 192 -5.57 -5.39 -31.79
C PHE A 192 -6.33 -4.49 -30.80
N ILE A 193 -7.02 -5.06 -29.81
CA ILE A 193 -7.67 -4.29 -28.74
C ILE A 193 -6.63 -3.46 -27.98
N ARG A 194 -5.48 -4.05 -27.65
CA ARG A 194 -4.41 -3.34 -26.94
C ARG A 194 -3.85 -2.20 -27.79
N SER A 195 -3.54 -2.46 -29.06
CA SER A 195 -3.02 -1.42 -29.95
C SER A 195 -4.02 -0.27 -30.12
N ALA A 196 -5.32 -0.58 -30.27
CA ALA A 196 -6.37 0.44 -30.31
C ALA A 196 -6.44 1.27 -29.01
N ALA A 197 -6.29 0.61 -27.85
CA ALA A 197 -6.28 1.28 -26.56
C ALA A 197 -5.08 2.20 -26.36
N GLU A 198 -3.93 1.91 -27.00
CA GLU A 198 -2.70 2.71 -26.91
C GLU A 198 -2.72 3.96 -27.81
N GLU A 199 -3.72 4.09 -28.68
CA GLU A 199 -3.90 5.26 -29.57
C GLU A 199 -4.52 6.47 -28.84
N VAL A 200 -4.96 6.32 -27.59
CA VAL A 200 -5.67 7.35 -26.79
C VAL A 200 -5.22 7.43 -25.34
#